data_AF-A0A1J3H454-F1
#
_entry.id   AF-A0A1J3H454-F1
#
_cell.length_a   1.000
_cell.length_b   1.000
_cell.length_c   1.000
_cell.angle_alpha   90.00
_cell.angle_beta   90.00
_cell.angle_gamma   90.00
#
_symmetry.space_group_name_H-M   'P 1'
#
loop_
_entity.id
_entity.type
_entity.pdbx_description
1 polymer ?
#
loop_
_entity_poly.entity_id
_entity_poly.type
_entity_poly.pdbx_seq_one_letter_code
_entity_poly.pdbx_strand_id
1 'polypeptide(L)'
;KGSSFKEVQVVEDLVKEDSSTWGVRNGKNGNSLRVSVLRRFPLLVKKHVEVSHEPFLPLKEEDEAAVKSAFSVRNRMKVLVSHKNSNIDICGENLQCLKPCAWLNDEVINLYLELLKERETREAEKYFKCHFFNTFFYIKVCFLFY
;
A
#
# COMPACT_ATOMS: atom_id res chain seq x y z
N LYS A 1 36.88 -0.29 19.36
CA LYS A 1 35.91 -0.84 20.33
C LYS A 1 34.75 -1.41 19.53
N GLY A 2 34.78 -2.73 19.31
CA GLY A 2 33.70 -3.44 18.64
C GLY A 2 32.49 -3.59 19.56
N SER A 3 31.32 -3.70 18.98
CA SER A 3 30.18 -4.31 19.65
C SER A 3 29.54 -5.31 18.69
N SER A 4 29.54 -6.54 19.17
CA SER A 4 29.14 -7.79 18.54
C SER A 4 27.64 -7.78 18.23
N PHE A 5 27.29 -8.03 16.98
CA PHE A 5 25.93 -8.44 16.61
C PHE A 5 25.76 -9.88 17.11
N LYS A 6 24.76 -10.14 17.94
CA LYS A 6 24.48 -11.49 18.47
C LYS A 6 23.61 -12.23 17.46
N GLU A 7 24.15 -13.28 16.88
CA GLU A 7 23.41 -14.28 16.13
C GLU A 7 22.59 -15.11 17.10
N VAL A 8 21.26 -15.05 16.95
CA VAL A 8 20.32 -15.87 17.73
C VAL A 8 19.97 -17.07 16.86
N GLN A 9 20.56 -18.22 17.16
CA GLN A 9 20.07 -19.49 16.65
C GLN A 9 18.77 -19.85 17.37
N VAL A 10 17.71 -20.18 16.64
CA VAL A 10 16.50 -20.77 17.22
C VAL A 10 16.12 -22.01 16.42
N VAL A 11 16.14 -23.11 17.18
CA VAL A 11 15.75 -24.47 16.87
C VAL A 11 14.33 -24.56 16.33
N GLU A 12 14.15 -25.37 15.28
CA GLU A 12 12.86 -25.70 14.69
C GLU A 12 12.15 -26.76 15.53
N ASP A 13 11.20 -26.36 16.37
CA ASP A 13 10.29 -27.31 17.02
C ASP A 13 9.06 -27.55 16.12
N LEU A 14 8.99 -28.75 15.56
CA LEU A 14 7.89 -29.28 14.76
C LEU A 14 6.66 -29.53 15.65
N VAL A 15 5.57 -28.78 15.45
CA VAL A 15 4.23 -29.16 15.92
C VAL A 15 3.35 -29.49 14.71
N LYS A 16 2.95 -30.76 14.60
CA LYS A 16 1.91 -31.24 13.67
C LYS A 16 0.56 -31.01 14.33
N GLU A 17 -0.37 -30.34 13.64
CA GLU A 17 -1.78 -30.37 14.02
C GLU A 17 -2.61 -31.13 12.97
N ASP A 18 -3.41 -32.06 13.50
CA ASP A 18 -4.15 -33.08 12.78
C ASP A 18 -5.39 -32.54 12.08
N SER A 19 -5.62 -33.09 10.89
CA SER A 19 -6.76 -32.86 10.02
C SER A 19 -8.08 -33.26 10.69
N SER A 20 -8.95 -32.28 10.96
CA SER A 20 -10.38 -32.53 11.13
C SER A 20 -11.12 -32.29 9.81
N THR A 21 -11.39 -33.39 9.08
CA THR A 21 -12.21 -33.43 7.87
C THR A 21 -13.69 -33.23 8.23
N TRP A 22 -14.29 -32.11 7.85
CA TRP A 22 -15.74 -31.92 7.94
C TRP A 22 -16.40 -32.49 6.68
N GLY A 23 -17.03 -33.66 6.81
CA GLY A 23 -17.82 -34.29 5.76
C GLY A 23 -19.24 -33.72 5.70
N VAL A 24 -19.61 -33.11 4.57
CA VAL A 24 -21.00 -32.74 4.29
C VAL A 24 -21.65 -33.88 3.49
N ARG A 25 -22.62 -34.58 4.10
CA ARG A 25 -23.47 -35.55 3.40
C ARG A 25 -24.65 -34.80 2.81
N ASN A 26 -24.86 -34.90 1.49
CA ASN A 26 -26.16 -34.64 0.88
C ASN A 26 -26.45 -35.71 -0.18
N GLY A 27 -27.68 -36.25 -0.12
CA GLY A 27 -28.11 -37.38 -0.92
C GLY A 27 -28.66 -37.00 -2.30
N LYS A 28 -28.44 -37.93 -3.23
CA LYS A 28 -29.31 -38.32 -4.36
C LYS A 28 -29.54 -37.32 -5.51
N ASN A 29 -28.85 -37.65 -6.62
CA ASN A 29 -29.30 -37.68 -8.02
C ASN A 29 -29.05 -36.43 -8.89
N GLY A 30 -28.31 -36.63 -9.99
CA GLY A 30 -28.42 -35.84 -11.22
C GLY A 30 -27.24 -34.92 -11.52
N ASN A 31 -26.34 -35.38 -12.40
CA ASN A 31 -25.45 -34.62 -13.28
C ASN A 31 -24.69 -33.44 -12.65
N SER A 32 -23.53 -33.71 -12.04
CA SER A 32 -22.64 -32.65 -11.56
C SER A 32 -21.35 -32.65 -12.39
N LEU A 33 -21.25 -31.67 -13.28
CA LEU A 33 -20.00 -31.23 -13.90
C LEU A 33 -18.98 -31.02 -12.78
N ARG A 34 -17.90 -31.80 -12.82
CA ARG A 34 -16.85 -31.78 -11.80
C ARG A 34 -16.06 -30.47 -11.94
N VAL A 35 -16.58 -29.37 -11.40
CA VAL A 35 -15.81 -28.15 -11.19
C VAL A 35 -14.75 -28.50 -10.16
N SER A 36 -13.51 -28.69 -10.62
CA SER A 36 -12.34 -28.75 -9.76
C SER A 36 -12.19 -27.38 -9.10
N VAL A 37 -12.86 -27.20 -7.96
CA VAL A 37 -12.68 -26.05 -7.08
C VAL A 37 -11.20 -25.98 -6.73
N LEU A 38 -10.65 -24.82 -7.05
CA LEU A 38 -9.26 -24.40 -7.04
C LEU A 38 -8.42 -25.08 -5.96
N ARG A 39 -7.22 -25.53 -6.37
CA ARG A 39 -6.14 -25.92 -5.44
C ARG A 39 -6.03 -24.84 -4.38
N ARG A 40 -6.28 -25.23 -3.12
CA ARG A 40 -6.08 -24.40 -1.94
C ARG A 40 -4.60 -23.98 -1.95
N PHE A 41 -4.33 -22.73 -2.31
CA PHE A 41 -2.98 -22.18 -2.22
C PHE A 41 -2.50 -22.31 -0.77
N PRO A 42 -1.24 -22.73 -0.53
CA PRO A 42 -0.69 -22.73 0.82
C PRO A 42 -0.83 -21.32 1.39
N LEU A 43 -1.51 -21.20 2.52
CA LEU A 43 -1.57 -19.96 3.27
C LEU A 43 -0.15 -19.67 3.75
N LEU A 44 0.55 -18.80 3.03
CA LEU A 44 1.81 -18.21 3.45
C LEU A 44 1.53 -17.42 4.73
N VAL A 45 1.79 -18.06 5.88
CA VAL A 45 1.81 -17.38 7.18
C VAL A 45 3.03 -16.47 7.17
N LYS A 46 2.83 -15.23 6.72
CA LYS A 46 3.86 -14.21 6.72
C LYS A 46 4.16 -13.83 8.16
N LYS A 47 5.44 -13.95 8.54
CA LYS A 47 5.97 -13.44 9.81
C LYS A 47 5.56 -11.97 9.92
N HIS A 48 4.65 -11.70 10.85
CA HIS A 48 4.17 -10.35 11.12
C HIS A 48 5.34 -9.55 11.70
N VAL A 49 5.96 -8.70 10.88
CA VAL A 49 6.78 -7.59 11.41
C VAL A 49 5.81 -6.73 12.21
N GLU A 50 6.00 -6.70 13.52
CA GLU A 50 5.20 -5.92 14.46
C GLU A 50 5.39 -4.43 14.17
N VAL A 51 4.59 -3.92 13.24
CA VAL A 51 4.35 -2.50 13.06
C VAL A 51 3.41 -2.09 14.19
N SER A 52 3.80 -1.10 15.00
CA SER A 52 2.92 -0.46 15.98
C SER A 52 1.52 -0.26 15.37
N HIS A 53 0.51 -0.90 15.98
CA HIS A 53 -0.84 -1.01 15.43
C HIS A 53 -1.71 0.22 15.65
N GLU A 54 -1.20 1.28 16.29
CA GLU A 54 -1.98 2.50 16.49
C GLU A 54 -2.07 3.31 15.19
N PRO A 55 -3.28 3.48 14.63
CA PRO A 55 -3.47 4.31 13.45
C PRO A 55 -3.27 5.79 13.82
N PHE A 56 -2.75 6.57 12.87
CA PHE A 56 -2.58 8.04 13.00
C PHE A 56 -1.64 8.48 14.13
N LEU A 57 -0.45 7.89 14.18
CA LEU A 57 0.61 8.37 15.08
C LEU A 57 0.87 9.87 14.88
N PRO A 58 1.05 10.64 15.96
CA PRO A 58 1.43 12.03 15.86
C PRO A 58 2.75 12.15 15.11
N LEU A 59 2.86 13.23 14.35
CA LEU A 59 4.04 13.50 13.55
C LEU A 59 5.23 13.80 14.47
N LYS A 60 6.44 13.38 14.09
CA LYS A 60 7.65 13.73 14.86
C LYS A 60 7.97 15.21 14.68
N GLU A 61 8.69 15.80 15.63
CA GLU A 61 9.09 17.21 15.55
C GLU A 61 9.87 17.55 14.27
N GLU A 62 10.73 16.63 13.81
CA GLU A 62 11.48 16.76 12.55
C GLU A 62 10.56 16.86 11.33
N ASP A 63 9.56 15.99 11.28
CA ASP A 63 8.59 15.90 10.18
C ASP A 63 7.64 17.10 10.22
N GLU A 64 7.22 17.54 11.41
CA GLU A 64 6.43 18.77 11.58
C GLU A 64 7.18 20.00 11.08
N ALA A 65 8.48 20.10 11.37
CA ALA A 65 9.31 21.20 10.90
C ALA A 65 9.44 21.17 9.37
N ALA A 66 9.58 19.98 8.77
CA ALA A 66 9.59 19.81 7.32
C ALA A 66 8.25 20.24 6.68
N VAL A 67 7.12 19.86 7.29
CA VAL A 67 5.78 20.27 6.84
C VAL A 67 5.61 21.79 6.95
N LYS A 68 5.97 22.40 8.09
CA LYS A 68 5.91 23.86 8.30
C LYS A 68 6.77 24.60 7.28
N SER A 69 7.96 24.07 6.98
CA SER A 69 8.87 24.61 5.96
C SER A 69 8.26 24.51 4.56
N ALA A 70 7.66 23.36 4.20
CA ALA A 70 7.02 23.15 2.91
C ALA A 70 5.84 24.12 2.67
N PHE A 71 5.07 24.44 3.72
CA PHE A 71 3.98 25.41 3.64
C PHE A 71 4.41 26.88 3.71
N SER A 72 5.68 27.18 3.92
CA SER A 72 6.20 28.53 4.00
C SER A 72 6.09 29.27 2.66
N VAL A 73 5.71 30.55 2.70
CA VAL A 73 5.62 31.43 1.52
C VAL A 73 6.94 31.47 0.74
N ARG A 74 8.09 31.35 1.42
CA ARG A 74 9.42 31.32 0.79
C ARG A 74 9.58 30.15 -0.19
N ASN A 75 8.92 29.03 0.08
CA ASN A 75 9.05 27.81 -0.69
C ASN A 75 7.91 27.62 -1.71
N ARG A 76 6.99 28.59 -1.83
CA ARG A 76 5.79 28.49 -2.68
C ARG A 76 6.12 28.13 -4.14
N MET A 77 7.06 28.82 -4.76
CA MET A 77 7.42 28.59 -6.16
C MET A 77 8.51 27.53 -6.35
N LYS A 78 9.03 26.96 -5.26
CA LYS A 78 10.13 25.99 -5.32
C LYS A 78 9.56 24.60 -5.55
N VAL A 79 10.20 23.83 -6.43
CA VAL A 79 9.97 22.38 -6.55
C VAL A 79 10.49 21.72 -5.26
N LEU A 80 9.58 21.10 -4.51
CA LEU A 80 9.89 20.44 -3.24
C LEU A 80 10.00 18.93 -3.38
N VAL A 81 9.25 18.34 -4.31
CA VAL A 81 9.29 16.92 -4.63
C VAL A 81 9.39 16.76 -6.14
N SER A 82 10.34 15.96 -6.60
CA SER A 82 10.45 15.55 -8.00
C SER A 82 10.46 14.03 -8.06
N HIS A 83 9.42 13.47 -8.65
CA HIS A 83 9.25 12.04 -8.78
C HIS A 83 9.55 11.60 -10.21
N LYS A 84 10.76 11.04 -10.42
CA LYS A 84 11.28 10.70 -11.74
C LYS A 84 10.46 9.64 -12.47
N ASN A 85 9.92 8.66 -11.74
CA ASN A 85 9.24 7.52 -12.35
C ASN A 85 7.93 7.92 -13.03
N SER A 86 7.21 8.89 -12.45
CA SER A 86 5.96 9.41 -13.00
C SER A 86 6.11 10.77 -13.69
N ASN A 87 7.33 11.34 -13.68
CA ASN A 87 7.62 12.69 -14.16
C ASN A 87 6.66 13.75 -13.55
N ILE A 88 6.42 13.66 -12.24
CA ILE A 88 5.58 14.62 -11.50
C ILE A 88 6.48 15.45 -10.60
N ASP A 89 6.40 16.76 -10.76
CA ASP A 89 7.06 17.74 -9.91
C ASP A 89 6.01 18.48 -9.08
N ILE A 90 6.20 18.50 -7.76
CA ILE A 90 5.32 19.18 -6.82
C ILE A 90 6.05 20.39 -6.25
N CYS A 91 5.49 21.57 -6.48
CA CYS A 91 5.96 22.81 -5.87
C CYS A 91 5.24 23.09 -4.54
N GLY A 92 5.77 24.03 -3.76
CA GLY A 92 5.13 24.48 -2.52
C GLY A 92 3.71 25.06 -2.73
N GLU A 93 3.42 25.56 -3.92
CA GLU A 93 2.09 25.99 -4.38
C GLU A 93 1.12 24.79 -4.43
N ASN A 94 1.49 23.71 -5.10
CA ASN A 94 0.66 22.52 -5.24
C ASN A 94 0.37 21.91 -3.86
N LEU A 95 1.35 21.90 -2.94
CA LEU A 95 1.15 21.41 -1.57
C LEU A 95 0.14 22.22 -0.77
N GLN A 96 -0.16 23.48 -1.11
CA GLN A 96 -1.16 24.28 -0.39
C GLN A 96 -2.53 23.61 -0.36
N CYS A 97 -2.83 22.76 -1.34
CA CYS A 97 -4.07 21.99 -1.42
C CYS A 97 -4.23 20.99 -0.26
N LEU A 98 -3.16 20.66 0.46
CA LEU A 98 -3.15 19.76 1.62
C LEU A 98 -3.52 20.47 2.93
N LYS A 99 -3.73 21.78 2.91
CA LYS A 99 -4.21 22.51 4.10
C LYS A 99 -5.65 22.08 4.45
N PRO A 100 -6.03 22.21 5.73
CA PRO A 100 -7.42 21.98 6.13
C PRO A 100 -8.39 22.78 5.26
N CYS A 101 -9.51 22.16 4.91
CA CYS A 101 -10.58 22.75 4.10
C CYS A 101 -10.18 23.18 2.67
N ALA A 102 -9.06 22.69 2.14
CA ALA A 102 -8.67 22.91 0.75
C ALA A 102 -9.06 21.72 -0.15
N TRP A 103 -9.22 22.01 -1.44
CA TRP A 103 -9.48 21.00 -2.45
C TRP A 103 -8.16 20.49 -3.00
N LEU A 104 -7.99 19.17 -3.04
CA LEU A 104 -6.77 18.54 -3.54
C LEU A 104 -6.59 18.76 -5.04
N ASN A 105 -5.37 19.09 -5.43
CA ASN A 105 -5.02 19.15 -6.84
C ASN A 105 -4.79 17.75 -7.41
N ASP A 106 -5.02 17.60 -8.71
CA ASP A 106 -4.85 16.36 -9.44
C ASP A 106 -3.39 15.88 -9.44
N GLU A 107 -2.41 16.77 -9.56
CA GLU A 107 -0.98 16.44 -9.50
C GLU A 107 -0.58 15.78 -8.18
N VAL A 108 -1.13 16.27 -7.06
CA VAL A 108 -0.86 15.74 -5.71
C VAL A 108 -1.51 14.36 -5.55
N ILE A 109 -2.75 14.21 -6.04
CA ILE A 109 -3.46 12.91 -6.05
C ILE A 109 -2.68 11.91 -6.91
N ASN A 110 -2.32 12.29 -8.13
CA ASN A 110 -1.59 11.44 -9.06
C ASN A 110 -0.25 10.97 -8.48
N LEU A 111 0.53 11.87 -7.85
CA LEU A 111 1.76 11.49 -7.17
C LEU A 111 1.50 10.46 -6.06
N TYR A 112 0.49 10.69 -5.22
CA TYR A 112 0.18 9.77 -4.14
C TYR A 112 -0.19 8.37 -4.64
N LEU A 113 -0.98 8.29 -5.71
CA LEU A 113 -1.33 7.02 -6.34
C LEU A 113 -0.11 6.27 -6.88
N GLU A 114 0.86 6.98 -7.46
CA GLU A 114 2.13 6.38 -7.92
C GLU A 114 2.95 5.87 -6.74
N LEU A 115 3.05 6.63 -5.64
CA LEU A 115 3.74 6.17 -4.43
C LEU A 115 3.11 4.89 -3.84
N LEU A 116 1.79 4.73 -3.95
CA LEU A 116 1.11 3.51 -3.52
C LEU A 116 1.47 2.29 -4.38
N LYS A 117 1.61 2.46 -5.71
CA LYS A 117 2.09 1.38 -6.61
C LYS A 117 3.52 0.98 -6.27
N GLU A 118 4.37 1.96 -5.97
CA GLU A 118 5.75 1.68 -5.60
C GLU A 118 5.82 0.93 -4.26
N ARG A 119 4.98 1.30 -3.29
CA ARG A 119 4.89 0.57 -2.02
C ARG A 119 4.50 -0.88 -2.21
N GLU A 120 3.51 -1.14 -3.07
CA GLU A 120 3.14 -2.50 -3.46
C GLU A 120 4.32 -3.25 -4.09
N THR A 121 5.04 -2.62 -5.01
CA THR A 121 6.17 -3.26 -5.70
C THR A 121 7.32 -3.59 -4.74
N ARG A 122 7.58 -2.73 -3.76
CA ARG A 122 8.61 -2.92 -2.72
C ARG A 122 8.24 -4.04 -1.73
N GLU A 123 6.96 -4.16 -1.40
CA GLU A 123 6.45 -5.11 -0.41
C GLU A 123 5.34 -5.99 -1.01
N ALA A 124 5.65 -6.68 -2.12
CA ALA A 124 4.69 -7.50 -2.87
C ALA A 124 4.10 -8.66 -2.05
N GLU A 125 4.78 -9.06 -0.97
CA GLU A 125 4.26 -10.03 -0.02
C GLU A 125 3.26 -9.41 0.96
N LYS A 126 3.34 -8.12 1.27
CA LYS A 126 2.45 -7.50 2.26
C LYS A 126 1.20 -6.90 1.63
N TYR A 127 1.30 -6.42 0.39
CA TYR A 127 0.23 -5.71 -0.31
C TYR A 127 -0.26 -6.47 -1.54
N PHE A 128 -1.53 -6.25 -1.91
CA PHE A 128 -2.12 -6.82 -3.12
C PHE A 128 -1.69 -6.05 -4.37
N LYS A 129 -1.71 -6.74 -5.51
CA LYS A 129 -1.41 -6.12 -6.79
C LYS A 129 -2.48 -5.09 -7.18
N CYS A 130 -2.10 -3.84 -7.38
CA CYS A 130 -2.98 -2.72 -7.68
C CYS A 130 -2.50 -1.93 -8.90
N HIS A 131 -3.46 -1.40 -9.66
CA HIS A 131 -3.19 -0.45 -10.73
C HIS A 131 -4.07 0.77 -10.53
N PHE A 132 -3.44 1.92 -10.35
CA PHE A 132 -4.12 3.21 -10.31
C PHE A 132 -4.00 3.92 -11.65
N PHE A 133 -5.10 4.44 -12.13
CA PHE A 133 -5.09 5.32 -13.31
C PHE A 133 -4.89 6.76 -12.87
N ASN A 134 -4.38 7.59 -13.79
CA ASN A 134 -4.34 9.04 -13.60
C ASN A 134 -5.77 9.59 -13.45
N THR A 135 -5.95 10.66 -12.67
CA THR A 135 -7.22 11.38 -12.47
C THR A 135 -7.96 11.73 -13.78
N PHE A 136 -7.25 11.99 -14.88
CA PHE A 136 -7.86 12.30 -16.18
C PHE A 136 -8.45 11.09 -16.91
N PHE A 137 -8.11 9.86 -16.50
CA PHE A 137 -8.49 8.65 -17.23
C PHE A 137 -10.01 8.49 -17.31
N TYR A 138 -10.69 8.58 -16.17
CA TYR A 138 -12.13 8.35 -16.12
C TYR A 138 -12.89 9.40 -16.92
N ILE A 139 -12.51 10.67 -16.78
CA ILE A 139 -13.12 11.79 -17.52
C ILE A 139 -13.03 11.54 -19.03
N LYS A 140 -11.86 11.16 -19.53
CA LYS A 140 -11.67 10.84 -20.95
C LYS A 140 -12.53 9.67 -21.41
N VAL A 141 -12.61 8.59 -20.63
CA VAL A 141 -13.43 7.42 -20.98
C VAL A 141 -14.89 7.83 -21.07
N CYS A 142 -15.42 8.55 -20.07
CA CYS A 142 -16.80 9.00 -20.09
C CYS A 142 -17.13 9.89 -21.29
N PHE A 143 -16.26 10.85 -21.62
CA PHE A 143 -16.47 11.72 -22.79
C PHE A 143 -16.42 10.99 -24.14
N LEU A 144 -15.86 9.78 -24.21
CA LEU A 144 -15.84 8.98 -25.44
C LEU A 144 -17.10 8.13 -25.64
N PHE A 145 -17.91 7.96 -24.59
CA PHE A 145 -19.13 7.14 -24.61
C PHE A 145 -20.44 7.96 -24.55
N TYR A 146 -20.33 9.28 -24.47
CA TYR A 146 -21.43 10.24 -24.62
C TYR A 146 -21.27 11.01 -25.93
#